data_AF-A0AAJ2U5L8-F1
#
_entry.id   AF-A0AAJ2U5L8-F1
#
_cell.length_a   1.000
_cell.length_b   1.000
_cell.length_c   1.000
_cell.angle_alpha   90.00
_cell.angle_beta   90.00
_cell.angle_gamma   90.00
#
_symmetry.space_group_name_H-M   'P 1'
#
loop_
_entity.id
_entity.type
_entity.pdbx_description
1 polymer ?
#
loop_
_entity_poly.entity_id
_entity_poly.type
_entity_poly.pdbx_seq_one_letter_code
_entity_poly.pdbx_strand_id
1 'polypeptide(L)'
;FKKNMKLVGEIFGKEDQVAAKLKEIDSTVAKVHKEASEANKKALVVMANEGKVSAFGPSSRFGIIHDVYGFKPADEKIEVSTHGQSVTF
;
A
#
# COMPACT_ATOMS: atom_id res chain seq x y z
N PHE A 1 8.03 -1.36 -6.89
CA PHE A 1 8.97 -1.14 -5.77
C PHE A 1 10.27 -1.96 -5.89
N LYS A 2 10.25 -3.30 -5.69
CA LYS A 2 11.49 -4.11 -5.63
C LYS A 2 12.42 -3.97 -6.84
N LYS A 3 11.85 -3.94 -8.06
CA LYS A 3 12.61 -3.68 -9.30
C LYS A 3 13.41 -2.37 -9.23
N ASN A 4 12.77 -1.29 -8.79
CA ASN A 4 13.41 0.02 -8.66
C ASN A 4 14.53 -0.01 -7.62
N MET A 5 14.33 -0.70 -6.50
CA MET A 5 15.38 -0.84 -5.47
C MET A 5 16.58 -1.64 -5.97
N LYS A 6 16.35 -2.74 -6.70
CA LYS A 6 17.43 -3.51 -7.33
C LYS A 6 18.22 -2.67 -8.32
N LEU A 7 17.53 -1.88 -9.16
CA LEU A 7 18.18 -0.95 -10.08
C LEU A 7 19.05 0.08 -9.35
N VAL A 8 18.58 0.64 -8.23
CA VAL A 8 19.42 1.52 -7.39
C VAL A 8 20.64 0.76 -6.86
N GLY A 9 20.47 -0.48 -6.43
CA GLY A 9 21.58 -1.35 -6.02
C GLY A 9 22.63 -1.51 -7.12
N GLU A 10 22.20 -1.81 -8.34
CA GLU A 10 23.07 -1.96 -9.53
C GLU A 10 23.80 -0.65 -9.88
N ILE A 11 23.10 0.50 -9.88
CA ILE A 11 23.70 1.81 -10.22
C ILE A 11 24.85 2.17 -9.27
N PHE A 12 24.76 1.77 -8.00
CA PHE A 12 25.72 2.16 -6.96
C PHE A 12 26.61 1.01 -6.46
N GLY A 13 26.51 -0.19 -7.05
CA GLY A 13 27.26 -1.38 -6.60
C GLY A 13 26.93 -1.81 -5.16
N LYS A 14 25.65 -1.70 -4.77
CA LYS A 14 25.11 -1.97 -3.43
C LYS A 14 24.06 -3.09 -3.40
N GLU A 15 24.17 -4.05 -4.31
CA GLU A 15 23.20 -5.12 -4.52
C GLU A 15 22.96 -5.94 -3.23
N ASP A 16 24.01 -6.31 -2.52
CA ASP A 16 23.92 -7.08 -1.26
C ASP A 16 23.20 -6.30 -0.16
N GLN A 17 23.49 -5.00 -0.05
CA GLN A 17 22.84 -4.12 0.94
C GLN A 17 21.35 -3.97 0.63
N VAL A 18 21.01 -3.76 -0.65
CA VAL A 18 19.61 -3.69 -1.10
C VAL A 18 18.90 -5.02 -0.85
N ALA A 19 19.53 -6.15 -1.15
CA ALA A 19 18.94 -7.48 -0.94
C ALA A 19 18.63 -7.73 0.54
N ALA A 20 19.56 -7.39 1.43
CA ALA A 20 19.35 -7.48 2.88
C ALA A 20 18.16 -6.62 3.35
N LYS A 21 18.08 -5.36 2.90
CA LYS A 21 16.98 -4.45 3.26
C LYS A 21 15.63 -4.87 2.66
N LEU A 22 15.60 -5.40 1.45
CA LEU A 22 14.37 -5.96 0.88
C LEU A 22 13.85 -7.15 1.70
N LYS A 23 14.74 -7.99 2.24
CA LYS A 23 14.35 -9.10 3.12
C LYS A 23 13.75 -8.62 4.44
N GLU A 24 14.31 -7.57 5.05
CA GLU A 24 13.75 -6.93 6.25
C GLU A 24 12.35 -6.35 5.97
N ILE A 25 12.17 -5.68 4.83
CA ILE A 25 10.87 -5.14 4.40
C ILE A 25 9.88 -6.28 4.18
N ASP A 26 10.26 -7.35 3.49
CA ASP A 26 9.39 -8.51 3.24
C ASP A 26 8.92 -9.17 4.53
N SER A 27 9.80 -9.28 5.53
CA SER A 27 9.45 -9.80 6.85
C SER A 27 8.43 -8.89 7.56
N THR A 28 8.61 -7.57 7.46
CA THR A 28 7.68 -6.59 8.05
C THR A 28 6.31 -6.64 7.36
N VAL A 29 6.30 -6.70 6.03
CA VAL A 29 5.07 -6.84 5.23
C VAL A 29 4.33 -8.12 5.61
N ALA A 30 5.02 -9.25 5.71
CA ALA A 30 4.42 -10.53 6.09
C ALA A 30 3.78 -10.48 7.49
N LYS A 31 4.44 -9.82 8.45
CA LYS A 31 3.89 -9.61 9.80
C LYS A 31 2.61 -8.78 9.75
N VAL A 32 2.62 -7.61 9.09
CA VAL A 32 1.45 -6.73 8.99
C VAL A 32 0.30 -7.45 8.27
N HIS A 33 0.60 -8.13 7.16
CA HIS A 33 -0.39 -8.90 6.40
C HIS A 33 -1.08 -9.94 7.27
N LYS A 34 -0.31 -10.69 8.07
CA LYS A 34 -0.85 -11.68 8.99
C LYS A 34 -1.80 -11.03 10.01
N GLU A 35 -1.35 -10.00 10.71
CA GLU A 35 -2.14 -9.32 11.74
C GLU A 35 -3.43 -8.71 11.16
N ALA A 36 -3.37 -8.08 9.99
CA ALA A 36 -4.53 -7.49 9.32
C ALA A 36 -5.53 -8.57 8.85
N SER A 37 -5.02 -9.68 8.30
CA SER A 37 -5.85 -10.82 7.86
C SER A 37 -6.56 -11.46 9.04
N GLU A 38 -5.86 -11.66 10.16
CA GLU A 38 -6.40 -12.23 11.40
C GLU A 38 -7.45 -11.31 12.04
N ALA A 39 -7.25 -9.99 11.99
CA ALA A 39 -8.23 -9.04 12.48
C ALA A 39 -9.55 -9.10 11.69
N ASN A 40 -9.51 -9.53 10.42
CA ASN A 40 -10.66 -9.70 9.53
C ASN A 40 -11.59 -8.47 9.49
N LYS A 41 -11.01 -7.27 9.60
CA LYS A 41 -11.74 -5.99 9.54
C LYS A 41 -11.66 -5.39 8.15
N LYS A 42 -12.68 -4.58 7.83
CA LYS A 42 -12.66 -3.72 6.65
C LYS A 42 -12.04 -2.38 6.97
N ALA A 43 -11.35 -1.78 6.00
CA ALA A 43 -10.74 -0.46 6.09
C ALA A 43 -11.16 0.43 4.92
N LEU A 44 -11.31 1.73 5.18
CA LEU A 44 -11.49 2.77 4.18
C LEU A 44 -10.31 3.73 4.26
N VAL A 45 -9.62 3.94 3.15
CA VAL A 45 -8.54 4.92 3.06
C VAL A 45 -9.11 6.23 2.53
N VAL A 46 -8.89 7.32 3.26
CA VAL A 46 -9.36 8.66 2.89
C VAL A 46 -8.23 9.67 2.85
N MET A 47 -8.34 10.65 1.96
CA MET A 47 -7.52 11.84 1.95
C MET A 47 -8.41 13.06 2.15
N ALA A 48 -8.12 13.85 3.19
CA ALA A 48 -8.70 15.17 3.35
C ALA A 48 -7.81 16.22 2.66
N ASN A 49 -8.43 17.11 1.89
CA ASN A 49 -7.74 18.22 1.24
C ASN A 49 -8.69 19.43 1.11
N GLU A 50 -8.37 20.54 1.78
CA GLU A 50 -9.12 21.81 1.71
C GLU A 50 -10.65 21.65 1.82
N GLY A 51 -11.12 20.89 2.81
CA GLY A 51 -12.55 20.65 3.05
C GLY A 51 -13.19 19.58 2.15
N LYS A 52 -12.45 18.99 1.21
CA LYS A 52 -12.87 17.85 0.40
C LYS A 52 -12.30 16.54 0.96
N VAL A 53 -13.02 15.44 0.75
CA VAL A 53 -12.55 14.10 1.10
C VAL A 53 -12.62 13.20 -0.13
N SER A 54 -11.53 12.51 -0.42
CA SER A 54 -11.47 11.46 -1.45
C SER A 54 -11.23 10.11 -0.81
N ALA A 55 -11.99 9.09 -1.24
CA ALA A 55 -11.80 7.69 -0.88
C ALA A 55 -10.92 6.96 -1.90
N PHE A 56 -10.16 5.98 -1.42
CA PHE A 56 -9.22 5.20 -2.21
C PHE A 56 -9.41 3.70 -1.93
N GLY A 57 -9.55 2.92 -3.00
CA GLY A 57 -9.69 1.46 -2.95
C GLY A 57 -8.42 0.70 -3.37
N PRO A 58 -8.57 -0.62 -3.60
CA PRO A 58 -7.54 -1.47 -4.21
C PRO A 58 -6.97 -0.87 -5.51
N SER A 59 -5.71 -1.18 -5.85
CA SER A 59 -5.02 -0.68 -7.05
C SER A 59 -4.83 0.84 -7.16
N SER A 60 -5.27 1.62 -6.16
CA SER A 60 -5.06 3.07 -6.12
C SER A 60 -3.62 3.43 -5.68
N ARG A 61 -3.31 4.74 -5.66
CA ARG A 61 -2.05 5.26 -5.10
C ARG A 61 -1.80 4.87 -3.62
N PHE A 62 -2.85 4.46 -2.91
CA PHE A 62 -2.76 3.94 -1.53
C PHE A 62 -3.20 2.48 -1.41
N GLY A 63 -3.32 1.78 -2.55
CA GLY A 63 -3.81 0.40 -2.64
C GLY A 63 -2.98 -0.59 -1.83
N ILE A 64 -1.72 -0.28 -1.50
CA ILE A 64 -0.85 -1.11 -0.65
C ILE A 64 -1.51 -1.55 0.66
N ILE A 65 -2.41 -0.74 1.24
CA ILE A 65 -3.17 -1.09 2.45
C ILE A 65 -4.04 -2.33 2.20
N HIS A 66 -4.65 -2.44 1.03
CA HIS A 66 -5.50 -3.56 0.64
C HIS A 66 -4.69 -4.67 -0.03
N ASP A 67 -3.92 -4.30 -1.05
CA ASP A 67 -3.29 -5.22 -2.01
C ASP A 67 -2.07 -5.96 -1.40
N VAL A 68 -1.44 -5.38 -0.38
CA VAL A 68 -0.18 -5.91 0.20
C VAL A 68 -0.30 -6.15 1.69
N TYR A 69 -0.95 -5.25 2.44
CA TYR A 69 -1.11 -5.40 3.88
C TYR A 69 -2.34 -6.20 4.28
N GLY A 70 -3.20 -6.62 3.34
CA GLY A 70 -4.28 -7.58 3.61
C GLY A 70 -5.52 -7.01 4.31
N PHE A 71 -5.63 -5.68 4.49
CA PHE A 71 -6.87 -5.09 4.98
C PHE A 71 -7.96 -5.20 3.91
N LYS A 72 -9.11 -5.80 4.25
CA LYS A 72 -10.23 -5.87 3.31
C LYS A 72 -10.74 -4.45 3.02
N PRO A 73 -11.04 -4.11 1.76
CA PRO A 73 -11.63 -2.81 1.45
C PRO A 73 -13.04 -2.71 2.05
N ALA A 74 -13.41 -1.51 2.51
CA ALA A 74 -14.78 -1.19 2.91
C ALA A 74 -15.74 -1.34 1.72
N ASP A 75 -15.29 -0.92 0.53
CA ASP A 75 -15.97 -1.04 -0.75
C ASP A 75 -14.95 -1.39 -1.86
N GLU A 76 -15.19 -2.49 -2.56
CA GLU A 76 -14.36 -2.97 -3.68
C GLU A 76 -14.57 -2.17 -4.97
N LYS A 77 -15.62 -1.35 -5.04
CA LYS A 77 -16.02 -0.61 -6.24
C LYS A 77 -15.57 0.85 -6.25
N ILE A 78 -14.78 1.28 -5.25
CA ILE A 78 -14.21 2.63 -5.24
C ILE A 78 -13.40 2.83 -6.52
N GLU A 79 -13.73 3.90 -7.25
CA GLU A 79 -13.10 4.20 -8.52
C GLU A 79 -11.58 4.38 -8.37
N VAL A 80 -10.82 3.69 -9.24
CA VAL A 80 -9.38 3.82 -9.30
C VAL A 80 -9.03 5.04 -10.16
N SER A 81 -8.73 6.15 -9.50
CA SER A 81 -8.27 7.38 -10.14
C SER A 81 -7.06 7.97 -9.43
N THR A 82 -6.34 8.87 -10.09
CA THR A 82 -5.17 9.58 -9.52
C THR A 82 -5.52 10.35 -8.24
N HIS A 83 -6.75 10.87 -8.15
CA HIS A 83 -7.22 11.74 -7.06
C HIS A 83 -8.26 11.08 -6.15
N GLY A 84 -8.58 9.81 -6.38
CA GLY A 84 -9.59 9.07 -5.64
C GLY A 84 -11.01 9.47 -6.02
N GLN A 85 -11.97 8.81 -5.39
CA GLN A 85 -13.40 9.07 -5.56
C GLN A 85 -13.85 10.11 -4.53
N SER A 86 -14.45 11.22 -4.95
CA SER A 86 -14.98 12.22 -4.02
C SER A 86 -16.10 11.63 -3.17
N VAL A 87 -16.08 11.90 -1.85
CA VAL A 87 -17.08 11.42 -0.89
C VAL A 87 -17.52 12.53 0.06
N THR A 88 -18.67 12.35 0.72
CA THR A 88 -19.23 13.25 1.75
C THR A 88 -19.43 12.48 3.06
N PHE A 89 -19.71 13.19 4.16
CA PHE A 89 -19.93 12.64 5.50
C PHE A 89 -21.23 13.17 6.12
#